data_AF-A0A257LLS7-F1
#
_entry.id   AF-A0A257LLS7-F1
#
_cell.length_a   1.000
_cell.length_b   1.000
_cell.length_c   1.000
_cell.angle_alpha   90.00
_cell.angle_beta   90.00
_cell.angle_gamma   90.00
#
_symmetry.space_group_name_H-M   'P 1'
#
loop_
_entity.id
_entity.type
_entity.pdbx_description
1 polymer ?
#
loop_
_entity_poly.entity_id
_entity_poly.type
_entity_poly.pdbx_seq_one_letter_code
_entity_poly.pdbx_strand_id
1 'polypeptide(L)'
;MTMAVTDPTALQASDYVVQADADNPGTYLVTRQRDGVVRSGVASGDVVDGFRIDDGAVPPSAGERFLFKPAAGAAGNLTLALRNPQGLAAANPVTANAAASNVGTLAVAKVDITAAPASGYTALTLRFTDDAGAYTIEDGAGIALASGSYTAGQAIAYDGMAVSLSGLPKLGDKVNIAPTVHVSSSNGNALTMQGMGALKLVGGQTAADAFSATLSDMGVRTQSAQASASNTGIALQRAKSQLTGETGVNLDEEAARLIQYQQSYQAAAKVLQTAQTMLDTVIQLAAH
;
A
#
# COMPACT_ATOMS: atom_id res chain seq x y z
N MET A 1 -2.49 11.22 -23.57
CA MET A 1 -1.94 11.10 -22.22
C MET A 1 -1.76 9.63 -21.84
N THR A 2 -0.54 9.27 -21.45
CA THR A 2 -0.16 7.99 -20.86
C THR A 2 0.46 8.24 -19.49
N MET A 3 0.21 7.32 -18.55
CA MET A 3 0.85 7.34 -17.23
C MET A 3 1.43 5.96 -16.97
N ALA A 4 2.72 5.89 -16.68
CA ALA A 4 3.45 4.63 -16.53
C ALA A 4 4.30 4.63 -15.27
N VAL A 5 4.32 3.51 -14.56
CA VAL A 5 5.20 3.32 -13.40
C VAL A 5 6.64 3.17 -13.90
N THR A 6 7.52 4.06 -13.48
CA THR A 6 8.95 4.03 -13.80
C THR A 6 9.78 3.48 -12.64
N ASP A 7 9.37 3.78 -11.41
CA ASP A 7 9.99 3.25 -10.19
C ASP A 7 8.89 2.75 -9.23
N PRO A 8 8.67 1.43 -9.14
CA PRO A 8 7.65 0.87 -8.27
C PRO A 8 7.98 1.05 -6.78
N THR A 9 9.24 1.31 -6.42
CA THR A 9 9.65 1.49 -5.01
C THR A 9 9.32 2.88 -4.46
N ALA A 10 9.12 3.86 -5.34
CA ALA A 10 8.70 5.21 -5.00
C ALA A 10 7.17 5.40 -4.99
N LEU A 11 6.41 4.42 -5.51
CA LEU A 11 4.95 4.46 -5.53
C LEU A 11 4.35 4.56 -4.13
N GLN A 12 3.46 5.53 -3.95
CA GLN A 12 2.63 5.60 -2.76
C GLN A 12 1.36 4.77 -2.94
N ALA A 13 0.87 4.18 -1.85
CA ALA A 13 -0.39 3.43 -1.80
C ALA A 13 -1.61 4.37 -1.88
N SER A 14 -1.83 5.00 -3.03
CA SER A 14 -2.90 5.95 -3.28
C SER A 14 -3.33 5.95 -4.74
N ASP A 15 -4.58 6.32 -4.97
CA ASP A 15 -5.04 6.82 -6.26
C ASP A 15 -4.64 8.30 -6.43
N TYR A 16 -4.61 8.77 -7.66
CA TYR A 16 -4.25 10.15 -8.01
C TYR A 16 -5.29 10.75 -8.93
N VAL A 17 -5.70 11.97 -8.62
CA VAL A 17 -6.46 12.80 -9.57
C VAL A 17 -5.48 13.70 -10.27
N VAL A 18 -5.47 13.63 -11.60
CA VAL A 18 -4.62 14.46 -12.46
C VAL A 18 -5.54 15.36 -13.26
N GLN A 19 -5.36 16.67 -13.18
CA GLN A 19 -6.21 17.64 -13.86
C GLN A 19 -5.37 18.77 -14.44
N ALA A 20 -5.91 19.50 -15.42
CA ALA A 20 -5.23 20.69 -15.95
C ALA A 20 -4.96 21.71 -14.83
N ASP A 21 -3.73 22.22 -14.76
CA ASP A 21 -3.36 23.26 -13.82
C ASP A 21 -3.79 24.63 -14.38
N ALA A 22 -4.77 25.26 -13.73
CA ALA A 22 -5.29 26.57 -14.15
C ALA A 22 -4.30 27.70 -13.88
N ASP A 23 -3.42 27.55 -12.89
CA ASP A 23 -2.44 28.56 -12.51
C ASP A 23 -1.15 28.44 -13.34
N ASN A 24 -0.90 27.26 -13.93
CA ASN A 24 0.27 26.96 -14.77
C ASN A 24 -0.15 26.32 -16.11
N PRO A 25 -0.53 27.13 -17.13
CA PRO A 25 -1.02 26.62 -18.40
C PRO A 25 -0.06 25.63 -19.08
N GLY A 26 -0.60 24.51 -19.56
CA GLY A 26 0.18 23.45 -20.19
C GLY A 26 0.79 22.43 -19.22
N THR A 27 0.46 22.52 -17.92
CA THR A 27 0.90 21.56 -16.90
C THR A 27 -0.30 20.94 -16.17
N TYR A 28 -0.01 19.99 -15.29
CA TYR A 28 -0.98 19.25 -14.49
C TYR A 28 -0.89 19.58 -13.01
N LEU A 29 -2.06 19.59 -12.37
CA LEU A 29 -2.25 19.51 -10.95
C LEU A 29 -2.50 18.04 -10.57
N VAL A 30 -1.60 17.44 -9.80
CA VAL A 30 -1.68 16.05 -9.36
C VAL A 30 -2.02 16.00 -7.87
N THR A 31 -3.18 15.43 -7.54
CA THR A 31 -3.67 15.31 -6.16
C THR A 31 -3.68 13.86 -5.72
N ARG A 32 -2.86 13.52 -4.72
CA ARG A 32 -2.85 12.20 -4.08
C ARG A 32 -4.10 12.05 -3.21
N GLN A 33 -4.93 11.05 -3.50
CA GLN A 33 -6.25 10.90 -2.85
C GLN A 33 -6.17 10.46 -1.38
N ARG A 34 -5.11 9.74 -0.98
CA ARG A 34 -4.99 9.21 0.38
C ARG A 34 -4.75 10.30 1.44
N ASP A 35 -3.93 11.29 1.13
CA ASP A 35 -3.48 12.32 2.08
C ASP A 35 -3.77 13.76 1.62
N GLY A 36 -4.31 13.92 0.40
CA GLY A 36 -4.64 15.23 -0.15
C GLY A 36 -3.42 16.04 -0.60
N VAL A 37 -2.22 15.45 -0.66
CA VAL A 37 -1.03 16.16 -1.13
C VAL A 37 -1.21 16.54 -2.60
N VAL A 38 -1.04 17.84 -2.88
CA VAL A 38 -1.18 18.42 -4.22
C VAL A 38 0.19 18.81 -4.75
N ARG A 39 0.48 18.45 -6.00
CA ARG A 39 1.62 18.94 -6.79
C ARG A 39 1.10 19.72 -7.99
N SER A 40 1.51 20.98 -8.09
CA SER A 40 1.17 21.91 -9.18
C SER A 40 2.37 22.02 -10.13
N GLY A 41 2.11 22.43 -11.38
CA GLY A 41 3.16 22.64 -12.37
C GLY A 41 3.78 21.36 -12.93
N VAL A 42 3.11 20.20 -12.81
CA VAL A 42 3.66 18.91 -13.29
C VAL A 42 3.61 18.88 -14.82
N ALA A 43 4.75 18.91 -15.47
CA ALA A 43 4.88 18.92 -16.92
C ALA A 43 4.91 17.50 -17.51
N SER A 44 4.74 17.41 -18.83
CA SER A 44 4.98 16.17 -19.57
C SER A 44 6.42 15.69 -19.40
N GLY A 45 6.58 14.41 -19.09
CA GLY A 45 7.86 13.78 -18.79
C GLY A 45 8.24 13.78 -17.32
N ASP A 46 7.53 14.53 -16.47
CA ASP A 46 7.81 14.57 -15.03
C ASP A 46 7.44 13.26 -14.34
N VAL A 47 8.24 12.90 -13.33
CA VAL A 47 8.01 11.74 -12.47
C VAL A 47 7.42 12.21 -11.15
N VAL A 48 6.27 11.66 -10.80
CA VAL A 48 5.53 11.92 -9.57
C VAL A 48 5.39 10.61 -8.83
N ASP A 49 5.93 10.51 -7.60
CA ASP A 49 5.85 9.30 -6.77
C ASP A 49 6.11 7.99 -7.55
N GLY A 50 7.14 7.96 -8.40
CA GLY A 50 7.53 6.76 -9.15
C GLY A 50 6.71 6.45 -10.40
N PHE A 51 5.73 7.26 -10.78
CA PHE A 51 5.08 7.19 -12.10
C PHE A 51 5.36 8.44 -12.92
N ARG A 52 5.54 8.26 -14.23
CA ARG A 52 5.74 9.33 -15.19
C ARG A 52 4.42 9.68 -15.87
N ILE A 53 4.21 10.97 -16.11
CA ILE A 53 3.09 11.48 -16.89
C ILE A 53 3.62 11.92 -18.26
N ASP A 54 3.04 11.41 -19.34
CA ASP A 54 3.35 11.85 -20.70
C ASP A 54 2.05 12.23 -21.41
N ASP A 55 1.87 13.50 -21.76
CA ASP A 55 0.66 14.00 -22.41
C ASP A 55 0.69 13.88 -23.95
N GLY A 56 1.87 13.74 -24.55
CA GLY A 56 2.08 13.68 -25.99
C GLY A 56 2.39 15.07 -26.56
N ALA A 57 1.77 15.43 -27.69
CA ALA A 57 1.98 16.74 -28.32
C ALA A 57 0.86 17.76 -28.01
N VAL A 58 -0.20 17.34 -27.31
CA VAL A 58 -1.36 18.19 -27.02
C VAL A 58 -1.40 18.44 -25.51
N PRO A 59 -1.31 19.72 -25.08
CA PRO A 59 -1.38 20.07 -23.66
C PRO A 59 -2.79 19.79 -23.10
N PRO A 60 -2.91 19.63 -21.76
CA PRO A 60 -4.20 19.41 -21.13
C PRO A 60 -5.17 20.57 -21.37
N SER A 61 -6.42 20.22 -21.66
CA SER A 61 -7.49 21.22 -21.85
C SER A 61 -8.05 21.68 -20.50
N ALA A 62 -8.50 22.94 -20.42
CA ALA A 62 -9.10 23.47 -19.19
C ALA A 62 -10.30 22.61 -18.75
N GLY A 63 -10.34 22.21 -17.48
CA GLY A 63 -11.38 21.35 -16.90
C GLY A 63 -11.20 19.85 -17.13
N GLU A 64 -10.16 19.45 -17.86
CA GLU A 64 -9.84 18.03 -18.06
C GLU A 64 -9.38 17.38 -16.75
N ARG A 65 -9.88 16.17 -16.49
CA ARG A 65 -9.61 15.42 -15.26
C ARG A 65 -9.53 13.93 -15.51
N PHE A 66 -8.48 13.32 -14.96
CA PHE A 66 -8.20 11.89 -15.01
C PHE A 66 -8.06 11.32 -13.61
N LEU A 67 -8.45 10.06 -13.45
CA LEU A 67 -8.19 9.27 -12.25
C LEU A 67 -7.18 8.19 -12.59
N PHE A 68 -6.00 8.28 -11.97
CA PHE A 68 -4.95 7.29 -12.10
C PHE A 68 -4.90 6.39 -10.88
N LYS A 69 -4.90 5.08 -11.11
CA LYS A 69 -4.92 4.05 -10.07
C LYS A 69 -3.73 3.10 -10.25
N PRO A 70 -2.52 3.48 -9.83
CA PRO A 70 -1.29 2.79 -10.21
C PRO A 70 -1.24 1.33 -9.76
N ALA A 71 -1.82 1.02 -8.61
CA ALA A 71 -1.80 -0.33 -8.02
C ALA A 71 -3.14 -1.06 -8.11
N ALA A 72 -4.19 -0.43 -8.66
CA ALA A 72 -5.50 -1.06 -8.73
C ALA A 72 -5.45 -2.26 -9.69
N GLY A 73 -5.84 -3.43 -9.18
CA GLY A 73 -5.80 -4.68 -9.96
C GLY A 73 -4.40 -5.29 -10.14
N ALA A 74 -3.33 -4.67 -9.61
CA ALA A 74 -1.98 -5.23 -9.69
C ALA A 74 -1.93 -6.66 -9.10
N ALA A 75 -2.58 -6.86 -7.97
CA ALA A 75 -2.68 -8.18 -7.33
C ALA A 75 -3.40 -9.24 -8.20
N GLY A 76 -4.40 -8.83 -8.99
CA GLY A 76 -5.14 -9.74 -9.88
C GLY A 76 -4.36 -10.19 -11.10
N ASN A 77 -3.32 -9.44 -11.49
CA ASN A 77 -2.46 -9.73 -12.63
C ASN A 77 -1.14 -10.43 -12.22
N LEU A 78 -0.95 -10.73 -10.93
CA LEU A 78 0.22 -11.47 -10.48
C LEU A 78 0.19 -12.89 -11.02
N THR A 79 1.24 -13.27 -11.75
CA THR A 79 1.41 -14.62 -12.29
C THR A 79 2.81 -15.13 -12.01
N LEU A 80 2.94 -16.45 -11.87
CA LEU A 80 4.25 -17.08 -11.77
C LEU A 80 4.92 -17.12 -13.14
N ALA A 81 5.92 -16.26 -13.34
CA ALA A 81 6.71 -16.23 -14.57
C ALA A 81 7.61 -17.48 -14.70
N LEU A 82 8.23 -17.91 -13.60
CA LEU A 82 9.16 -19.03 -13.60
C LEU A 82 8.51 -20.31 -13.03
N ARG A 83 8.21 -21.27 -13.92
CA ARG A 83 7.66 -22.58 -13.52
C ARG A 83 8.72 -23.68 -13.37
N ASN A 84 9.84 -23.56 -14.09
CA ASN A 84 10.95 -24.50 -13.99
C ASN A 84 11.97 -23.97 -12.95
N PRO A 85 12.23 -24.69 -11.86
CA PRO A 85 13.22 -24.26 -10.86
C PRO A 85 14.64 -24.13 -11.42
N GLN A 86 14.97 -24.84 -12.51
CA GLN A 86 16.29 -24.72 -13.16
C GLN A 86 16.51 -23.35 -13.82
N GLY A 87 15.44 -22.59 -14.10
CA GLY A 87 15.58 -21.21 -14.60
C GLY A 87 15.81 -20.18 -13.49
N LEU A 88 15.91 -20.60 -12.22
CA LEU A 88 16.25 -19.70 -11.13
C LEU A 88 17.76 -19.43 -11.16
N ALA A 89 18.14 -18.19 -11.44
CA ALA A 89 19.52 -17.76 -11.45
C ALA A 89 20.06 -17.60 -10.01
N ALA A 90 20.30 -18.70 -9.31
CA ALA A 90 20.76 -18.69 -7.91
C ALA A 90 22.25 -18.30 -7.74
N ALA A 91 23.07 -18.56 -8.75
CA ALA A 91 24.49 -18.28 -8.72
C ALA A 91 24.81 -16.81 -9.03
N ASN A 92 25.91 -16.30 -8.48
CA ASN A 92 26.49 -15.05 -8.98
C ASN A 92 27.02 -15.27 -10.41
N PRO A 93 26.93 -14.27 -11.31
CA PRO A 93 27.46 -14.36 -12.66
C PRO A 93 29.00 -14.37 -12.70
N VAL A 94 29.65 -13.84 -11.65
CA VAL A 94 31.10 -13.88 -11.46
C VAL A 94 31.47 -14.42 -10.08
N THR A 95 32.69 -14.93 -9.97
CA THR A 95 33.35 -15.25 -8.70
C THR A 95 34.61 -14.42 -8.56
N ALA A 96 34.99 -14.11 -7.33
CA ALA A 96 36.24 -13.43 -7.03
C ALA A 96 37.05 -14.26 -6.03
N ASN A 97 38.35 -14.42 -6.29
CA ASN A 97 39.25 -15.20 -5.44
C ASN A 97 40.57 -14.46 -5.26
N ALA A 98 41.06 -14.37 -4.03
CA ALA A 98 42.41 -13.91 -3.75
C ALA A 98 43.43 -14.90 -4.35
N ALA A 99 44.45 -14.40 -5.03
CA ALA A 99 45.47 -15.27 -5.62
C ALA A 99 46.28 -15.97 -4.52
N ALA A 100 46.59 -17.25 -4.72
CA ALA A 100 47.38 -18.04 -3.76
C ALA A 100 48.82 -17.52 -3.57
N SER A 101 49.30 -16.68 -4.51
CA SER A 101 50.58 -15.99 -4.43
C SER A 101 50.56 -14.72 -3.58
N ASN A 102 49.39 -14.32 -3.07
CA ASN A 102 49.28 -13.15 -2.20
C ASN A 102 50.09 -13.36 -0.93
N VAL A 103 50.78 -12.31 -0.52
CA VAL A 103 51.61 -12.30 0.70
C VAL A 103 50.93 -11.54 1.84
N GLY A 104 49.94 -10.70 1.54
CA GLY A 104 49.07 -10.08 2.52
C GLY A 104 48.01 -11.02 3.10
N THR A 105 47.13 -10.48 3.94
CA THR A 105 46.01 -11.22 4.56
C THR A 105 44.69 -11.03 3.82
N LEU A 106 44.77 -10.57 2.58
CA LEU A 106 43.62 -10.21 1.77
C LEU A 106 42.71 -11.41 1.51
N ALA A 107 41.43 -11.26 1.84
CA ALA A 107 40.39 -12.23 1.55
C ALA A 107 39.20 -11.56 0.84
N VAL A 108 38.54 -12.32 -0.03
CA VAL A 108 37.29 -11.90 -0.65
C VAL A 108 36.15 -12.21 0.31
N ALA A 109 35.46 -11.18 0.80
CA ALA A 109 34.33 -11.35 1.69
C ALA A 109 33.02 -11.55 0.92
N LYS A 110 32.80 -10.76 -0.14
CA LYS A 110 31.56 -10.81 -0.93
C LYS A 110 31.78 -10.22 -2.33
N VAL A 111 31.00 -10.71 -3.29
CA VAL A 111 30.82 -10.08 -4.60
C VAL A 111 29.34 -9.78 -4.80
N ASP A 112 29.03 -8.51 -5.04
CA ASP A 112 27.70 -8.00 -5.32
C ASP A 112 27.60 -7.50 -6.77
N ILE A 113 26.46 -7.75 -7.40
CA ILE A 113 26.12 -7.21 -8.72
C ILE A 113 25.10 -6.12 -8.51
N THR A 114 25.53 -4.88 -8.66
CA THR A 114 24.70 -3.67 -8.46
C THR A 114 24.02 -3.21 -9.75
N ALA A 115 24.63 -3.49 -10.90
CA ALA A 115 24.07 -3.26 -12.22
C ALA A 115 24.65 -4.29 -13.22
N ALA A 116 23.97 -4.47 -14.35
CA ALA A 116 24.54 -5.25 -15.45
C ALA A 116 25.78 -4.51 -16.00
N PRO A 117 26.96 -5.14 -16.03
CA PRO A 117 28.15 -4.54 -16.61
C PRO A 117 27.96 -4.21 -18.09
N ALA A 118 28.39 -3.02 -18.52
CA ALA A 118 28.26 -2.60 -19.92
C ALA A 118 29.12 -3.47 -20.85
N SER A 119 30.26 -3.93 -20.35
CA SER A 119 31.18 -4.82 -21.08
C SER A 119 30.82 -6.31 -20.96
N GLY A 120 29.74 -6.63 -20.25
CA GLY A 120 29.40 -8.00 -19.84
C GLY A 120 30.34 -8.54 -18.75
N TYR A 121 30.11 -9.78 -18.34
CA TYR A 121 30.93 -10.42 -17.32
C TYR A 121 32.21 -10.96 -17.95
N THR A 122 33.29 -10.19 -17.86
CA THR A 122 34.63 -10.56 -18.36
C THR A 122 35.61 -10.81 -17.21
N ALA A 123 36.74 -11.43 -17.51
CA ALA A 123 37.79 -11.64 -16.50
C ALA A 123 38.50 -10.31 -16.19
N LEU A 124 38.60 -9.99 -14.90
CA LEU A 124 39.29 -8.82 -14.37
C LEU A 124 40.28 -9.23 -13.29
N THR A 125 41.36 -8.47 -13.16
CA THR A 125 42.33 -8.62 -12.07
C THR A 125 42.38 -7.33 -11.28
N LEU A 126 41.99 -7.38 -10.00
CA LEU A 126 42.31 -6.31 -9.06
C LEU A 126 43.73 -6.56 -8.54
N ARG A 127 44.65 -5.65 -8.79
CA ARG A 127 46.06 -5.74 -8.35
C ARG A 127 46.42 -4.58 -7.43
N PHE A 128 46.92 -4.89 -6.25
CA PHE A 128 47.43 -3.89 -5.31
C PHE A 128 48.81 -3.41 -5.74
N THR A 129 48.98 -2.09 -5.81
CA THR A 129 50.19 -1.41 -6.30
C THR A 129 51.04 -0.83 -5.18
N ASP A 130 50.61 -0.93 -3.93
CA ASP A 130 51.41 -0.63 -2.74
C ASP A 130 50.86 -1.36 -1.50
N ASP A 131 51.54 -1.17 -0.37
CA ASP A 131 51.14 -1.68 0.96
C ASP A 131 50.10 -0.79 1.67
N ALA A 132 49.80 0.39 1.13
CA ALA A 132 48.84 1.34 1.69
C ALA A 132 47.41 1.12 1.19
N GLY A 133 47.24 0.29 0.15
CA GLY A 133 45.95 -0.09 -0.42
C GLY A 133 45.66 0.51 -1.79
N ALA A 134 46.60 1.20 -2.44
CA ALA A 134 46.42 1.60 -3.83
C ALA A 134 46.29 0.35 -4.71
N TYR A 135 45.36 0.40 -5.67
CA TYR A 135 45.09 -0.71 -6.57
C TYR A 135 44.83 -0.25 -8.00
N THR A 136 44.95 -1.20 -8.91
CA THR A 136 44.52 -1.12 -10.31
C THR A 136 43.55 -2.26 -10.59
N ILE A 137 42.55 -1.99 -11.42
CA ILE A 137 41.67 -3.01 -12.00
C ILE A 137 42.14 -3.17 -13.44
N GLU A 138 42.51 -4.38 -13.80
CA GLU A 138 43.05 -4.75 -15.09
C GLU A 138 42.07 -5.68 -15.82
N ASP A 139 42.04 -5.61 -17.14
CA ASP A 139 41.35 -6.60 -17.96
C ASP A 139 42.11 -7.95 -18.01
N GLY A 140 41.57 -8.93 -18.72
CA GLY A 140 42.22 -10.23 -18.92
C GLY A 140 43.55 -10.18 -19.68
N ALA A 141 43.89 -9.05 -20.33
CA ALA A 141 45.17 -8.81 -21.00
C ALA A 141 46.16 -8.02 -20.12
N GLY A 142 45.77 -7.60 -18.91
CA GLY A 142 46.61 -6.82 -18.00
C GLY A 142 46.58 -5.31 -18.27
N ILE A 143 45.64 -4.81 -19.08
CA ILE A 143 45.46 -3.38 -19.34
C ILE A 143 44.69 -2.76 -18.17
N ALA A 144 45.24 -1.71 -17.57
CA ALA A 144 44.57 -0.98 -16.50
C ALA A 144 43.31 -0.26 -17.03
N LEU A 145 42.16 -0.58 -16.43
CA LEU A 145 40.86 0.00 -16.72
C LEU A 145 40.48 1.08 -15.70
N ALA A 146 40.86 0.87 -14.44
CA ALA A 146 40.59 1.78 -13.34
C ALA A 146 41.65 1.65 -12.25
N SER A 147 41.70 2.62 -11.35
CA SER A 147 42.56 2.61 -10.18
C SER A 147 41.88 3.29 -9.01
N GLY A 148 42.30 2.98 -7.81
CA GLY A 148 41.77 3.61 -6.60
C GLY A 148 42.60 3.25 -5.37
N SER A 149 42.04 3.58 -4.20
CA SER A 149 42.59 3.18 -2.91
C SER A 149 41.56 2.35 -2.16
N TYR A 150 41.98 1.20 -1.67
CA TYR A 150 41.18 0.35 -0.81
C TYR A 150 41.11 0.95 0.59
N THR A 151 39.91 0.93 1.18
CA THR A 151 39.69 1.19 2.60
C THR A 151 38.95 0.00 3.16
N ALA A 152 39.43 -0.55 4.28
CA ALA A 152 38.81 -1.72 4.89
C ALA A 152 37.32 -1.49 5.15
N GLY A 153 36.48 -2.46 4.75
CA GLY A 153 35.02 -2.39 4.86
C GLY A 153 34.32 -1.60 3.75
N GLN A 154 35.06 -0.91 2.86
CA GLN A 154 34.50 -0.33 1.65
C GLN A 154 34.66 -1.29 0.48
N ALA A 155 33.58 -1.51 -0.26
CA ALA A 155 33.62 -2.32 -1.47
C ALA A 155 34.33 -1.57 -2.59
N ILE A 156 35.08 -2.30 -3.41
CA ILE A 156 35.67 -1.78 -4.64
C ILE A 156 34.65 -1.99 -5.76
N ALA A 157 34.13 -0.89 -6.31
CA ALA A 157 33.11 -0.92 -7.34
C ALA A 157 33.69 -0.65 -8.73
N TYR A 158 33.27 -1.43 -9.72
CA TYR A 158 33.65 -1.27 -11.12
C TYR A 158 32.63 -1.92 -12.05
N ASP A 159 32.19 -1.20 -13.09
CA ASP A 159 31.27 -1.67 -14.15
C ASP A 159 30.07 -2.48 -13.61
N GLY A 160 29.36 -1.94 -12.60
CA GLY A 160 28.19 -2.60 -12.00
C GLY A 160 28.50 -3.73 -11.01
N MET A 161 29.76 -4.11 -10.80
CA MET A 161 30.19 -5.07 -9.79
C MET A 161 30.77 -4.36 -8.57
N ALA A 162 30.57 -4.93 -7.39
CA ALA A 162 31.18 -4.47 -6.15
C ALA A 162 31.81 -5.65 -5.41
N VAL A 163 33.12 -5.55 -5.15
CA VAL A 163 33.88 -6.58 -4.43
C VAL A 163 34.24 -6.07 -3.05
N SER A 164 33.68 -6.71 -2.02
CA SER A 164 34.02 -6.44 -0.63
C SER A 164 35.17 -7.34 -0.22
N LEU A 165 36.25 -6.72 0.23
CA LEU A 165 37.46 -7.39 0.70
C LEU A 165 37.60 -7.23 2.21
N SER A 166 38.36 -8.14 2.81
CA SER A 166 38.81 -8.05 4.19
C SER A 166 40.31 -8.32 4.28
N GLY A 167 40.91 -7.97 5.41
CA GLY A 167 42.37 -8.08 5.60
C GLY A 167 43.14 -6.90 5.01
N LEU A 168 44.46 -7.01 5.07
CA LEU A 168 45.41 -5.99 4.63
C LEU A 168 46.11 -6.46 3.34
N PRO A 169 46.04 -5.69 2.25
CA PRO A 169 46.78 -5.99 1.05
C PRO A 169 48.28 -5.70 1.23
N LYS A 170 49.08 -6.38 0.42
CA LYS A 170 50.49 -6.06 0.17
C LYS A 170 50.72 -5.76 -1.31
N LEU A 171 51.80 -5.06 -1.59
CA LEU A 171 52.26 -4.78 -2.95
C LEU A 171 52.28 -6.08 -3.77
N GLY A 172 51.55 -6.10 -4.88
CA GLY A 172 51.48 -7.22 -5.80
C GLY A 172 50.40 -8.25 -5.49
N ASP A 173 49.65 -8.13 -4.38
CA ASP A 173 48.49 -8.96 -4.10
C ASP A 173 47.43 -8.78 -5.19
N LYS A 174 46.75 -9.88 -5.55
CA LYS A 174 45.74 -9.92 -6.60
C LYS A 174 44.43 -10.53 -6.13
N VAL A 175 43.32 -10.04 -6.65
CA VAL A 175 42.02 -10.70 -6.63
C VAL A 175 41.58 -10.91 -8.08
N ASN A 176 41.42 -12.17 -8.44
CA ASN A 176 40.97 -12.58 -9.76
C ASN A 176 39.45 -12.64 -9.76
N ILE A 177 38.82 -11.87 -10.64
CA ILE A 177 37.37 -11.84 -10.83
C ILE A 177 37.10 -12.45 -12.20
N ALA A 178 36.27 -13.48 -12.27
CA ALA A 178 35.98 -14.17 -13.53
C ALA A 178 34.55 -14.70 -13.56
N PRO A 179 34.00 -14.94 -14.76
CA PRO A 179 32.70 -15.60 -14.91
C PRO A 179 32.61 -16.91 -14.12
N THR A 180 31.46 -17.14 -13.51
CA THR A 180 31.22 -18.35 -12.71
C THR A 180 31.16 -19.57 -13.61
N VAL A 181 32.21 -20.40 -13.59
CA VAL A 181 32.27 -21.66 -14.35
C VAL A 181 31.52 -22.82 -13.67
N HIS A 182 31.48 -22.82 -12.33
CA HIS A 182 30.77 -23.83 -11.54
C HIS A 182 29.53 -23.23 -10.87
N VAL A 183 28.49 -22.99 -11.66
CA VAL A 183 27.24 -22.37 -11.18
C VAL A 183 26.55 -23.19 -10.09
N SER A 184 26.71 -24.51 -10.07
CA SER A 184 26.09 -25.39 -9.06
C SER A 184 26.66 -25.23 -7.65
N SER A 185 27.87 -24.68 -7.51
CA SER A 185 28.51 -24.42 -6.22
C SER A 185 28.37 -22.97 -5.76
N SER A 186 27.65 -22.12 -6.50
CA SER A 186 27.46 -20.70 -6.20
C SER A 186 26.00 -20.41 -5.88
N ASN A 187 25.76 -19.72 -4.77
CA ASN A 187 24.42 -19.31 -4.31
C ASN A 187 24.34 -17.81 -3.99
N GLY A 188 25.32 -17.02 -4.45
CA GLY A 188 25.41 -15.60 -4.09
C GLY A 188 24.16 -14.79 -4.46
N ASN A 189 23.57 -15.02 -5.63
CA ASN A 189 22.36 -14.31 -6.04
C ASN A 189 21.14 -14.77 -5.26
N ALA A 190 21.07 -16.06 -4.87
CA ALA A 190 20.03 -16.54 -3.97
C ALA A 190 20.10 -15.90 -2.58
N LEU A 191 21.30 -15.65 -2.05
CA LEU A 191 21.48 -14.89 -0.80
C LEU A 191 21.03 -13.43 -0.95
N THR A 192 21.31 -12.79 -2.10
CA THR A 192 20.80 -11.45 -2.40
C THR A 192 19.28 -11.43 -2.51
N MET A 193 18.68 -12.43 -3.19
CA MET A 193 17.22 -12.60 -3.26
C MET A 193 16.58 -12.81 -1.89
N GLN A 194 17.22 -13.61 -1.01
CA GLN A 194 16.78 -13.75 0.39
C GLN A 194 16.77 -12.39 1.10
N GLY A 195 17.80 -11.56 0.86
CA GLY A 195 17.88 -10.20 1.39
C GLY A 195 16.74 -9.27 0.93
N MET A 196 16.10 -9.55 -0.21
CA MET A 196 14.99 -8.74 -0.71
C MET A 196 13.79 -8.72 0.25
N GLY A 197 13.59 -9.78 1.04
CA GLY A 197 12.51 -9.83 2.04
C GLY A 197 12.62 -8.76 3.12
N ALA A 198 13.83 -8.26 3.39
CA ALA A 198 14.09 -7.19 4.35
C ALA A 198 14.06 -5.78 3.73
N LEU A 199 13.88 -5.67 2.41
CA LEU A 199 13.84 -4.36 1.75
C LEU A 199 12.56 -3.61 2.11
N LYS A 200 12.74 -2.33 2.42
CA LYS A 200 11.68 -1.41 2.81
C LYS A 200 11.00 -0.79 1.58
N LEU A 201 10.34 -1.63 0.79
CA LEU A 201 9.79 -1.26 -0.52
C LEU A 201 8.43 -0.55 -0.45
N VAL A 202 7.71 -0.62 0.66
CA VAL A 202 6.34 -0.10 0.77
C VAL A 202 6.28 0.99 1.83
N GLY A 203 6.36 2.25 1.43
CA GLY A 203 6.26 3.39 2.35
C GLY A 203 7.27 3.34 3.51
N GLY A 204 8.48 2.82 3.26
CA GLY A 204 9.52 2.64 4.28
C GLY A 204 9.37 1.38 5.15
N GLN A 205 8.45 0.48 4.81
CA GLN A 205 8.23 -0.81 5.47
C GLN A 205 8.55 -1.98 4.53
N THR A 206 8.82 -3.16 5.12
CA THR A 206 8.89 -4.39 4.34
C THR A 206 7.51 -4.76 3.78
N ALA A 207 7.48 -5.55 2.72
CA ALA A 207 6.20 -6.01 2.16
C ALA A 207 5.36 -6.79 3.18
N ALA A 208 6.00 -7.58 4.05
CA ALA A 208 5.33 -8.36 5.09
C ALA A 208 4.73 -7.47 6.19
N ASP A 209 5.47 -6.44 6.62
CA ASP A 209 4.99 -5.47 7.62
C ASP A 209 3.82 -4.65 7.06
N ALA A 210 3.94 -4.17 5.82
CA ALA A 210 2.89 -3.39 5.16
C ALA A 210 1.60 -4.22 4.97
N PHE A 211 1.73 -5.50 4.62
CA PHE A 211 0.59 -6.42 4.55
C PHE A 211 -0.07 -6.60 5.93
N SER A 212 0.73 -6.81 6.98
CA SER A 212 0.23 -6.99 8.35
C SER A 212 -0.46 -5.72 8.89
N ALA A 213 0.09 -4.56 8.58
CA ALA A 213 -0.51 -3.26 8.92
C ALA A 213 -1.86 -3.07 8.20
N THR A 214 -1.95 -3.44 6.93
CA THR A 214 -3.20 -3.37 6.16
C THR A 214 -4.27 -4.30 6.75
N LEU A 215 -3.89 -5.53 7.12
CA LEU A 215 -4.81 -6.47 7.77
C LEU A 215 -5.31 -5.94 9.12
N SER A 216 -4.42 -5.32 9.88
CA SER A 216 -4.76 -4.72 11.18
C SER A 216 -5.70 -3.52 11.02
N ASP A 217 -5.46 -2.63 10.06
CA ASP A 217 -6.36 -1.51 9.74
C ASP A 217 -7.77 -2.00 9.38
N MET A 218 -7.87 -3.02 8.51
CA MET A 218 -9.15 -3.63 8.18
C MET A 218 -9.85 -4.23 9.41
N GLY A 219 -9.10 -4.88 10.30
CA GLY A 219 -9.63 -5.42 11.55
C GLY A 219 -10.21 -4.33 12.45
N VAL A 220 -9.47 -3.23 12.65
CA VAL A 220 -9.91 -2.07 13.45
C VAL A 220 -11.15 -1.43 12.84
N ARG A 221 -11.17 -1.20 11.52
CA ARG A 221 -12.32 -0.62 10.81
C ARG A 221 -13.55 -1.51 10.89
N THR A 222 -13.38 -2.83 10.77
CA THR A 222 -14.48 -3.80 10.89
C THR A 222 -15.04 -3.80 12.31
N GLN A 223 -14.17 -3.85 13.33
CA GLN A 223 -14.58 -3.80 14.73
C GLN A 223 -15.33 -2.49 15.05
N SER A 224 -14.84 -1.36 14.54
CA SER A 224 -15.49 -0.06 14.69
C SER A 224 -16.85 -0.02 14.00
N ALA A 225 -16.95 -0.53 12.76
CA ALA A 225 -18.22 -0.61 12.03
C ALA A 225 -19.24 -1.49 12.75
N GLN A 226 -18.81 -2.63 13.30
CA GLN A 226 -19.67 -3.53 14.08
C GLN A 226 -20.18 -2.87 15.37
N ALA A 227 -19.30 -2.15 16.08
CA ALA A 227 -19.69 -1.40 17.27
C ALA A 227 -20.71 -0.30 16.94
N SER A 228 -20.47 0.46 15.86
CA SER A 228 -21.39 1.49 15.36
C SER A 228 -22.74 0.91 14.94
N ALA A 229 -22.75 -0.25 14.26
CA ALA A 229 -23.98 -0.94 13.86
C ALA A 229 -24.76 -1.42 15.09
N SER A 230 -24.09 -2.00 16.09
CA SER A 230 -24.71 -2.43 17.35
C SER A 230 -25.33 -1.25 18.10
N ASN A 231 -24.59 -0.16 18.26
CA ASN A 231 -25.07 1.05 18.93
C ASN A 231 -26.29 1.65 18.22
N THR A 232 -26.24 1.72 16.90
CA THR A 232 -27.36 2.21 16.08
C THR A 232 -28.58 1.28 16.20
N GLY A 233 -28.36 -0.03 16.24
CA GLY A 233 -29.40 -1.03 16.48
C GLY A 233 -30.09 -0.87 17.84
N ILE A 234 -29.31 -0.66 18.90
CA ILE A 234 -29.83 -0.38 20.25
C ILE A 234 -30.62 0.93 20.27
N ALA A 235 -30.10 1.99 19.66
CA ALA A 235 -30.78 3.28 19.57
C ALA A 235 -32.12 3.16 18.82
N LEU A 236 -32.14 2.43 17.70
CA LEU A 236 -33.35 2.13 16.95
C LEU A 236 -34.36 1.33 17.79
N GLN A 237 -33.90 0.32 18.54
CA GLN A 237 -34.77 -0.47 19.40
C GLN A 237 -35.41 0.40 20.50
N ARG A 238 -34.63 1.28 21.14
CA ARG A 238 -35.15 2.23 22.14
C ARG A 238 -36.17 3.19 21.53
N ALA A 239 -35.87 3.75 20.35
CA ALA A 239 -36.81 4.64 19.66
C ALA A 239 -38.11 3.92 19.30
N LYS A 240 -38.05 2.65 18.86
CA LYS A 240 -39.24 1.82 18.62
C LYS A 240 -40.02 1.55 19.91
N SER A 241 -39.36 1.21 21.01
CA SER A 241 -40.02 0.98 22.29
C SER A 241 -40.69 2.25 22.83
N GLN A 242 -40.06 3.41 22.69
CA GLN A 242 -40.68 4.70 23.05
C GLN A 242 -41.89 5.01 22.16
N LEU A 243 -41.75 4.84 20.84
CA LEU A 243 -42.86 5.02 19.92
C LEU A 243 -44.04 4.12 20.30
N THR A 244 -43.81 2.82 20.48
CA THR A 244 -44.85 1.88 20.91
C THR A 244 -45.43 2.22 22.28
N GLY A 245 -44.67 2.83 23.19
CA GLY A 245 -45.19 3.30 24.49
C GLY A 245 -46.14 4.49 24.36
N GLU A 246 -45.83 5.44 23.46
CA GLU A 246 -46.63 6.65 23.24
C GLU A 246 -47.82 6.43 22.29
N THR A 247 -47.62 5.61 21.24
CA THR A 247 -48.65 5.30 20.24
C THR A 247 -49.36 3.97 20.52
N GLY A 248 -48.95 3.27 21.57
CA GLY A 248 -49.55 2.00 21.98
C GLY A 248 -50.91 2.24 22.63
N VAL A 249 -51.94 1.60 22.09
CA VAL A 249 -53.27 1.61 22.71
C VAL A 249 -53.25 0.69 23.92
N ASN A 250 -53.51 1.22 25.11
CA ASN A 250 -53.72 0.39 26.30
C ASN A 250 -55.14 -0.17 26.28
N LEU A 251 -55.28 -1.44 25.88
CA LEU A 251 -56.58 -2.11 25.71
C LEU A 251 -57.39 -2.17 27.03
N ASP A 252 -56.72 -2.21 28.18
CA ASP A 252 -57.40 -2.23 29.48
C ASP A 252 -58.00 -0.86 29.82
N GLU A 253 -57.31 0.23 29.43
CA GLU A 253 -57.83 1.59 29.61
C GLU A 253 -58.92 1.92 28.59
N GLU A 254 -58.78 1.48 27.33
CA GLU A 254 -59.86 1.56 26.34
C GLU A 254 -61.06 0.71 26.75
N ALA A 255 -60.86 -0.47 27.35
CA ALA A 255 -61.95 -1.29 27.89
C ALA A 255 -62.65 -0.62 29.09
N ALA A 256 -61.90 0.01 29.99
CA ALA A 256 -62.47 0.77 31.10
C ALA A 256 -63.27 1.99 30.61
N ARG A 257 -62.75 2.72 29.62
CA ARG A 257 -63.48 3.83 28.96
C ARG A 257 -64.72 3.32 28.24
N LEU A 258 -64.65 2.17 27.60
CA LEU A 258 -65.80 1.55 26.93
C LEU A 258 -66.88 1.14 27.92
N ILE A 259 -66.52 0.54 29.07
CA ILE A 259 -67.46 0.23 30.15
C ILE A 259 -68.06 1.53 30.72
N GLN A 260 -67.26 2.57 30.92
CA GLN A 260 -67.74 3.86 31.38
C GLN A 260 -68.71 4.50 30.38
N TYR A 261 -68.42 4.44 29.08
CA TYR A 261 -69.32 4.90 28.03
C TYR A 261 -70.62 4.10 28.03
N GLN A 262 -70.56 2.77 28.17
CA GLN A 262 -71.75 1.93 28.28
C GLN A 262 -72.62 2.30 29.49
N GLN A 263 -72.00 2.53 30.66
CA GLN A 263 -72.71 2.95 31.88
C GLN A 263 -73.32 4.35 31.71
N SER A 264 -72.59 5.28 31.11
CA SER A 264 -73.10 6.64 30.83
C SER A 264 -74.28 6.61 29.86
N TYR A 265 -74.25 5.72 28.85
CA TYR A 265 -75.34 5.55 27.89
C TYR A 265 -76.58 4.93 28.53
N GLN A 266 -76.40 3.92 29.40
CA GLN A 266 -77.49 3.35 30.19
C GLN A 266 -78.10 4.38 31.16
N ALA A 267 -77.26 5.21 31.79
CA ALA A 267 -77.72 6.29 32.65
C ALA A 267 -78.50 7.35 31.86
N ALA A 268 -77.98 7.79 30.70
CA ALA A 268 -78.67 8.71 29.81
C ALA A 268 -80.01 8.14 29.31
N ALA A 269 -80.06 6.85 28.98
CA ALA A 269 -81.31 6.16 28.61
C ALA A 269 -82.32 6.14 29.75
N LYS A 270 -81.89 5.89 31.01
CA LYS A 270 -82.77 5.99 32.18
C LYS A 270 -83.25 7.41 32.44
N VAL A 271 -82.40 8.42 32.25
CA VAL A 271 -82.79 9.84 32.36
C VAL A 271 -83.84 10.18 31.30
N LEU A 272 -83.65 9.74 30.06
CA LEU A 272 -84.64 9.91 28.98
C LEU A 272 -85.96 9.20 29.32
N GLN A 273 -85.91 7.97 29.84
CA GLN A 273 -87.10 7.23 30.24
C GLN A 273 -87.85 7.90 31.41
N THR A 274 -87.10 8.47 32.36
CA THR A 274 -87.66 9.25 33.47
C THR A 274 -88.26 10.56 32.96
N ALA A 275 -87.60 11.25 32.05
CA ALA A 275 -88.11 12.46 31.39
C ALA A 275 -89.36 12.17 30.55
N GLN A 276 -89.41 11.03 29.84
CA GLN A 276 -90.59 10.54 29.12
C GLN A 276 -91.75 10.32 30.09
N THR A 277 -91.49 9.67 31.23
CA THR A 277 -92.51 9.42 32.27
C THR A 277 -93.01 10.73 32.90
N MET A 278 -92.12 11.70 33.14
CA MET A 278 -92.46 13.04 33.61
C MET A 278 -93.28 13.82 32.56
N LEU A 279 -92.94 13.69 31.28
CA LEU A 279 -93.68 14.32 30.19
C LEU A 279 -95.07 13.70 30.05
N ASP A 280 -95.19 12.38 30.08
CA ASP A 280 -96.46 11.65 30.00
C ASP A 280 -97.37 11.99 31.20
N THR A 281 -96.82 12.13 32.41
CA THR A 281 -97.58 12.58 33.59
C THR A 281 -98.03 14.04 33.49
N VAL A 282 -97.21 14.95 32.96
CA VAL A 282 -97.63 16.34 32.68
C VAL A 282 -98.72 16.38 31.61
N ILE A 283 -98.62 15.58 30.54
CA ILE A 283 -99.64 15.48 29.49
C ILE A 283 -100.95 14.90 30.06
N GLN A 284 -100.89 13.88 30.92
CA GLN A 284 -102.07 13.31 31.57
C GLN A 284 -102.74 14.28 32.56
N LEU A 285 -101.95 15.07 33.30
CA LEU A 285 -102.48 16.11 34.20
C LEU A 285 -103.11 17.29 33.44
N ALA A 286 -102.64 17.60 32.23
CA ALA A 286 -103.20 18.64 31.37
C ALA A 286 -104.44 18.18 30.56
N ALA A 287 -104.74 16.88 30.55
CA ALA A 287 -105.89 16.28 29.85
C ALA A 287 -107.14 16.10 30.74
N HIS A 288 -107.12 16.63 31.97
CA HIS A 288 -108.25 16.77 32.88
C HIS A 288 -108.50 18.25 33.18
#